data_AF-A0A0N7LP19-F1
#
_entry.id   AF-A0A0N7LP19-F1
#
_cell.length_a   1.000
_cell.length_b   1.000
_cell.length_c   1.000
_cell.angle_alpha   90.00
_cell.angle_beta   90.00
_cell.angle_gamma   90.00
#
_symmetry.space_group_name_H-M   'P 1'
#
loop_
_entity.id
_entity.type
_entity.pdbx_description
1 polymer ?
#
loop_
_entity_poly.entity_id
_entity_poly.type
_entity_poly.pdbx_seq_one_letter_code
_entity_poly.pdbx_strand_id
1 'polypeptide(L)'
;MMQAISIGRRLLGTQDMVVPLHGDLHHDNVIATPAGPRVFDAKGYIGDPAFELANALRHPKGMPEWVRRPERIESGLALYATAMRVNERRLAKWAAAKCALSIFWRADGTVTNDAEEDLLNLLLQAADQ
;
A
#
# COMPACT_ATOMS: atom_id res chain seq x y z
N MET A 1 14.27 4.33 -2.26
CA MET A 1 13.69 5.46 -1.48
C MET A 1 13.36 6.70 -2.33
N MET A 2 14.32 7.37 -2.98
CA MET A 2 14.07 8.64 -3.71
C MET A 2 13.00 8.54 -4.80
N GLN A 3 12.96 7.45 -5.56
CA GLN A 3 11.92 7.21 -6.58
C GLN A 3 10.52 7.17 -5.96
N ALA A 4 10.35 6.47 -4.83
CA ALA A 4 9.08 6.40 -4.11
C ALA A 4 8.63 7.76 -3.56
N ILE A 5 9.58 8.58 -3.08
CA ILE A 5 9.29 9.97 -2.66
C ILE A 5 8.79 10.80 -3.83
N SER A 6 9.45 10.71 -4.99
CA SER A 6 9.03 11.41 -6.21
C SER A 6 7.63 10.97 -6.67
N ILE A 7 7.38 9.66 -6.66
CA ILE A 7 6.06 9.08 -6.95
C ILE A 7 5.01 9.63 -5.97
N GLY A 8 5.28 9.59 -4.66
CA GLY A 8 4.37 10.09 -3.63
C GLY A 8 4.02 11.57 -3.82
N ARG A 9 5.03 12.43 -4.06
CA ARG A 9 4.81 13.86 -4.34
C ARG A 9 3.91 14.08 -5.57
N ARG A 10 4.16 13.33 -6.65
CA ARG A 10 3.36 13.43 -7.86
C ARG A 10 1.92 12.96 -7.64
N LEU A 11 1.73 11.85 -6.94
CA LEU A 11 0.40 11.33 -6.63
C LEU A 11 -0.41 12.32 -5.80
N LEU A 12 0.19 12.92 -4.77
CA LEU A 12 -0.42 13.97 -3.96
C LEU A 12 -0.81 15.19 -4.79
N GLY A 13 0.01 15.59 -5.77
CA GLY A 13 -0.28 16.71 -6.66
C GLY A 13 -1.26 16.42 -7.80
N THR A 14 -1.69 15.17 -7.99
CA THR A 14 -2.54 14.72 -9.11
C THR A 14 -3.73 13.90 -8.63
N GLN A 15 -4.29 14.24 -7.47
CA GLN A 15 -5.49 13.59 -6.94
C GLN A 15 -6.73 14.16 -7.62
N ASP A 16 -7.43 13.32 -8.39
CA ASP A 16 -8.67 13.72 -9.09
C ASP A 16 -9.92 13.57 -8.20
N MET A 17 -9.85 12.68 -7.22
CA MET A 17 -10.92 12.40 -6.26
C MET A 17 -10.30 12.23 -4.87
N VAL A 18 -10.93 12.85 -3.88
CA VAL A 18 -10.50 12.84 -2.49
C VAL A 18 -11.67 12.37 -1.63
N VAL A 19 -11.47 11.27 -0.90
CA VAL A 19 -12.49 10.63 -0.06
C VAL A 19 -11.94 10.30 1.33
N PRO A 20 -12.79 10.05 2.33
CA PRO A 20 -12.36 9.45 3.59
C PRO A 20 -11.78 8.05 3.38
N LEU A 21 -10.69 7.74 4.06
CA LEU A 21 -9.92 6.50 3.95
C LEU A 21 -9.72 5.88 5.33
N HIS A 22 -9.68 4.55 5.41
CA HIS A 22 -9.16 3.88 6.61
C HIS A 22 -7.69 4.26 6.82
N GLY A 23 -6.92 4.30 5.72
CA GLY A 23 -5.51 4.70 5.71
C GLY A 23 -4.53 3.63 6.19
N ASP A 24 -5.03 2.48 6.63
CA ASP A 24 -4.26 1.32 7.07
C ASP A 24 -5.02 -0.01 6.91
N LEU A 25 -5.81 -0.12 5.84
CA LEU A 25 -6.65 -1.29 5.64
C LEU A 25 -5.81 -2.49 5.15
N HIS A 26 -5.85 -3.58 5.91
CA HIS A 26 -5.29 -4.88 5.57
C HIS A 26 -5.99 -5.95 6.41
N HIS A 27 -5.79 -7.23 6.12
CA HIS A 27 -6.54 -8.30 6.81
C HIS A 27 -6.31 -8.35 8.32
N ASP A 28 -5.14 -7.96 8.83
CA ASP A 28 -4.95 -7.92 10.30
C ASP A 28 -5.86 -6.86 10.97
N ASN A 29 -6.34 -5.87 10.21
CA ASN A 29 -7.29 -4.84 10.65
C ASN A 29 -8.74 -5.17 10.25
N VAL A 30 -9.01 -6.44 9.92
CA VAL A 30 -10.35 -6.96 9.62
C VAL A 30 -10.62 -8.18 10.49
N ILE A 31 -11.66 -8.12 11.33
CA ILE A 31 -12.14 -9.27 12.09
C ILE A 31 -13.39 -9.86 11.46
N ALA A 32 -13.51 -11.18 11.52
CA ALA A 32 -14.76 -11.87 11.20
C ALA A 32 -15.71 -11.80 12.40
N THR A 33 -16.94 -11.35 12.17
CA THR A 33 -18.01 -11.37 13.18
C THR A 33 -19.20 -12.18 12.66
N PRO A 34 -20.14 -12.61 13.52
CA PRO A 34 -21.36 -13.29 13.06
C PRO A 34 -22.19 -12.47 12.05
N ALA A 35 -22.07 -11.14 12.07
CA ALA A 35 -22.74 -10.23 11.14
C ALA A 35 -21.91 -9.91 9.88
N GLY A 36 -20.76 -10.58 9.68
CA GLY A 36 -19.81 -10.34 8.61
C GLY A 36 -18.53 -9.61 9.05
N PRO A 37 -17.63 -9.30 8.10
CA PRO A 37 -16.37 -8.64 8.41
C PRO A 37 -16.55 -7.24 9.01
N ARG A 38 -15.73 -6.90 10.00
CA ARG A 38 -15.65 -5.56 10.60
C ARG A 38 -14.22 -5.05 10.50
N VAL A 39 -14.08 -3.78 10.16
CA VAL A 39 -12.80 -3.10 10.04
C VAL A 39 -12.55 -2.27 11.31
N PHE A 40 -11.31 -2.21 11.77
CA PHE A 40 -10.90 -1.46 12.97
C PHE A 40 -9.49 -0.86 12.83
N ASP A 41 -9.10 0.02 13.76
CA ASP A 41 -7.81 0.75 13.76
C ASP A 41 -7.62 1.69 12.54
N ALA A 42 -8.71 2.39 12.17
CA ALA A 42 -8.65 3.42 11.15
C ALA A 42 -7.76 4.59 11.56
N LYS A 43 -6.89 5.04 10.66
CA LYS A 43 -6.10 6.26 10.81
C LYS A 43 -6.89 7.50 10.38
N GLY A 44 -7.94 7.32 9.57
CA GLY A 44 -8.90 8.37 9.23
C GLY A 44 -8.33 9.44 8.30
N TYR A 45 -7.68 9.02 7.21
CA TYR A 45 -7.15 9.97 6.23
C TYR A 45 -8.22 10.49 5.28
N ILE A 46 -7.91 11.58 4.61
CA ILE A 46 -8.68 12.11 3.48
C ILE A 46 -7.73 12.15 2.29
N GLY A 47 -8.06 11.45 1.21
CA GLY A 47 -7.14 11.34 0.09
C GLY A 47 -7.64 10.47 -1.06
N ASP A 48 -6.69 10.06 -1.87
CA ASP A 48 -6.93 9.27 -3.08
C ASP A 48 -7.45 7.86 -2.75
N PRO A 49 -8.58 7.41 -3.32
CA PRO A 49 -9.10 6.06 -3.10
C PRO A 49 -8.11 4.95 -3.48
N ALA A 50 -7.17 5.20 -4.40
CA ALA A 50 -6.14 4.24 -4.78
C ALA A 50 -5.11 3.99 -3.68
N PHE A 51 -5.10 4.78 -2.61
CA PHE A 51 -4.26 4.55 -1.45
C PHE A 51 -4.82 3.49 -0.48
N GLU A 52 -6.15 3.30 -0.44
CA GLU A 52 -6.83 2.58 0.65
C GLU A 52 -6.26 1.18 0.92
N LEU A 53 -6.12 0.37 -0.14
CA LEU A 53 -5.58 -0.99 -0.07
C LEU A 53 -4.11 -1.09 -0.45
N ALA A 54 -3.42 0.04 -0.65
CA ALA A 54 -2.00 0.05 -0.99
C ALA A 54 -1.14 -0.62 0.09
N ASN A 55 -1.52 -0.45 1.38
CA ASN A 55 -0.80 -1.10 2.47
C ASN A 55 -1.05 -2.63 2.52
N ALA A 56 -2.21 -3.10 2.04
CA ALA A 56 -2.57 -4.51 2.07
C ALA A 56 -1.66 -5.42 1.23
N LEU A 57 -0.87 -4.86 0.31
CA LEU A 57 0.15 -5.61 -0.45
C LEU A 57 1.37 -5.99 0.41
N ARG A 58 1.61 -5.28 1.51
CA ARG A 58 2.70 -5.59 2.46
C ARG A 58 2.31 -6.64 3.51
N HIS A 59 1.08 -7.15 3.43
CA HIS A 59 0.53 -8.09 4.40
C HIS A 59 0.20 -9.44 3.72
N PRO A 60 0.24 -10.57 4.45
CA PRO A 60 0.34 -10.69 5.92
C PRO A 60 1.68 -10.36 6.51
N LYS A 61 1.64 -9.69 7.68
CA LYS A 61 2.84 -9.49 8.48
C LYS A 61 3.36 -10.87 8.91
N GLY A 62 4.68 -11.06 8.80
CA GLY A 62 5.33 -12.34 9.13
C GLY A 62 5.39 -13.35 7.99
N MET A 63 4.92 -13.01 6.78
CA MET A 63 5.10 -13.85 5.58
C MET A 63 5.90 -13.12 4.49
N PRO A 64 7.17 -12.74 4.74
CA PRO A 64 7.97 -11.94 3.83
C PRO A 64 8.15 -12.59 2.45
N GLU A 65 8.39 -13.90 2.41
CA GLU A 65 8.55 -14.66 1.16
C GLU A 65 7.26 -14.70 0.32
N TRP A 66 6.10 -14.64 0.97
CA TRP A 66 4.81 -14.69 0.30
C TRP A 66 4.48 -13.35 -0.37
N VAL A 67 4.64 -12.24 0.36
CA VAL A 67 4.31 -10.89 -0.15
C VAL A 67 5.25 -10.44 -1.27
N ARG A 68 6.41 -11.10 -1.44
CA ARG A 68 7.39 -10.83 -2.50
C ARG A 68 7.16 -11.60 -3.79
N ARG A 69 6.22 -12.55 -3.82
CA ARG A 69 5.95 -13.31 -5.06
C ARG A 69 5.37 -12.36 -6.11
N PRO A 70 5.94 -12.28 -7.33
CA PRO A 70 5.41 -11.41 -8.39
C PRO A 70 3.92 -11.67 -8.65
N GLU A 71 3.52 -12.94 -8.70
CA GLU A 71 2.13 -13.33 -8.95
C GLU A 71 1.20 -12.86 -7.83
N ARG A 72 1.69 -12.79 -6.59
CA ARG A 72 0.95 -12.27 -5.44
C ARG A 72 0.76 -10.76 -5.51
N ILE A 73 1.78 -10.02 -5.96
CA ILE A 73 1.72 -8.58 -6.16
C ILE A 73 0.74 -8.26 -7.29
N GLU A 74 0.91 -8.89 -8.46
CA GLU A 74 0.05 -8.72 -9.64
C GLU A 74 -1.41 -9.05 -9.33
N SER A 75 -1.68 -10.24 -8.77
CA SER A 75 -3.05 -10.64 -8.43
C SER A 75 -3.66 -9.73 -7.35
N GLY A 76 -2.83 -9.25 -6.41
CA GLY A 76 -3.25 -8.31 -5.38
C GLY A 76 -3.64 -6.95 -5.95
N LEU A 77 -2.80 -6.41 -6.83
CA LEU A 77 -3.05 -5.15 -7.54
C LEU A 77 -4.35 -5.23 -8.33
N ALA A 78 -4.53 -6.25 -9.16
CA ALA A 78 -5.73 -6.43 -9.96
C ALA A 78 -7.00 -6.56 -9.09
N LEU A 79 -6.94 -7.39 -8.03
CA LEU A 79 -8.07 -7.60 -7.11
C LEU A 79 -8.44 -6.30 -6.40
N TYR A 80 -7.46 -5.61 -5.82
CA TYR A 80 -7.70 -4.40 -5.02
C TYR A 80 -8.11 -3.22 -5.90
N ALA A 81 -7.52 -3.07 -7.08
CA ALA A 81 -7.90 -2.03 -8.03
C ALA A 81 -9.34 -2.21 -8.51
N THR A 82 -9.74 -3.46 -8.79
CA THR A 82 -11.12 -3.80 -9.15
C THR A 82 -12.08 -3.51 -8.00
N ALA A 83 -11.76 -3.95 -6.78
CA ALA A 83 -12.60 -3.74 -5.60
C ALA A 83 -12.80 -2.25 -5.28
N MET A 84 -11.74 -1.45 -5.40
CA MET A 84 -11.77 0.00 -5.14
C MET A 84 -12.23 0.82 -6.35
N ARG A 85 -12.39 0.18 -7.53
CA ARG A 85 -12.70 0.84 -8.82
C ARG A 85 -11.71 1.95 -9.18
N VAL A 86 -10.43 1.66 -9.01
CA VAL A 86 -9.33 2.59 -9.29
C VAL A 86 -8.39 2.05 -10.37
N ASN A 87 -7.55 2.93 -10.91
CA ASN A 87 -6.49 2.51 -11.82
C ASN A 87 -5.43 1.69 -11.09
N GLU A 88 -5.15 0.49 -11.60
CA GLU A 88 -4.20 -0.45 -11.01
C GLU A 88 -2.79 0.12 -10.86
N ARG A 89 -2.26 0.75 -11.92
CA ARG A 89 -0.94 1.39 -11.90
C ARG A 89 -0.88 2.54 -10.88
N ARG A 90 -1.98 3.27 -10.66
CA ARG A 90 -2.06 4.29 -9.61
C ARG A 90 -2.02 3.67 -8.20
N LEU A 91 -2.68 2.54 -8.00
CA LEU A 91 -2.60 1.76 -6.76
C LEU A 91 -1.17 1.24 -6.52
N ALA A 92 -0.51 0.68 -7.55
CA ALA A 92 0.88 0.21 -7.46
C ALA A 92 1.84 1.34 -7.04
N LYS A 93 1.67 2.54 -7.59
CA LYS A 93 2.43 3.73 -7.19
C LYS A 93 2.19 4.11 -5.73
N TRP A 94 0.94 4.05 -5.26
CA TRP A 94 0.65 4.26 -3.83
C TRP A 94 1.24 3.17 -2.94
N ALA A 95 1.26 1.91 -3.39
CA ALA A 95 1.86 0.80 -2.65
C ALA A 95 3.37 1.02 -2.46
N ALA A 96 4.09 1.43 -3.51
CA ALA A 96 5.50 1.79 -3.40
C ALA A 96 5.72 2.98 -2.45
N ALA A 97 4.91 4.03 -2.57
CA ALA A 97 4.99 5.20 -1.68
C ALA A 97 4.69 4.83 -0.22
N LYS A 98 3.69 3.98 0.04
CA LYS A 98 3.33 3.51 1.38
C LYS A 98 4.40 2.60 1.98
N CYS A 99 5.00 1.71 1.18
CA CYS A 99 6.13 0.89 1.60
C CYS A 99 7.30 1.75 2.06
N ALA A 100 7.66 2.76 1.26
CA ALA A 100 8.69 3.73 1.62
C ALA A 100 8.35 4.51 2.90
N LEU A 101 7.10 4.94 3.07
CA LEU A 101 6.65 5.62 4.30
C LEU A 101 6.76 4.71 5.53
N SER A 102 6.42 3.44 5.40
CA SER A 102 6.55 2.47 6.49
C SER A 102 8.00 2.14 6.85
N ILE A 103 8.90 2.09 5.87
CA ILE A 103 10.36 2.02 6.12
C ILE A 103 10.81 3.25 6.91
N PHE A 104 10.40 4.45 6.48
CA PHE A 104 10.76 5.70 7.16
C PHE A 104 10.29 5.73 8.62
N TRP A 105 9.04 5.33 8.89
CA TRP A 105 8.52 5.27 10.26
C TRP A 105 9.27 4.28 11.16
N ARG A 106 9.81 3.18 10.61
CA ARG A 106 10.62 2.23 11.38
C ARG A 106 12.04 2.74 11.66
N ALA A 107 12.57 3.55 10.76
CA ALA A 107 13.94 4.04 10.85
C ALA A 107 14.15 5.11 11.94
N ASP A 108 13.07 5.72 12.46
CA ASP A 108 13.09 6.76 13.50
C ASP A 108 14.16 7.84 13.27
N GLY A 109 14.28 8.28 12.02
CA GLY A 109 15.34 9.20 11.57
C GLY A 109 15.91 8.79 10.21
N THR A 110 17.17 8.38 10.18
CA THR A 110 17.89 8.09 8.94
C THR A 110 17.63 6.66 8.47
N VAL A 111 17.06 6.52 7.27
CA VAL A 111 16.89 5.21 6.62
C VAL A 111 18.25 4.68 6.20
N THR A 112 18.69 3.57 6.80
CA THR A 112 19.95 2.89 6.46
C THR A 112 19.68 1.56 5.78
N ASN A 113 19.17 0.57 6.52
CA ASN A 113 18.81 -0.75 6.03
C ASN A 113 17.45 -1.15 6.60
N ASP A 114 16.57 -1.73 5.79
CA ASP A 114 15.26 -2.18 6.23
C ASP A 114 14.89 -3.50 5.55
N ALA A 115 14.21 -4.37 6.29
CA ALA A 115 13.80 -5.69 5.81
C ALA A 115 12.80 -5.66 4.64
N GLU A 116 12.25 -4.51 4.26
CA GLU A 116 11.35 -4.36 3.11
C GLU A 116 11.97 -3.58 1.94
N GLU A 117 13.29 -3.36 1.91
CA GLU A 117 13.93 -2.67 0.79
C GLU A 117 13.70 -3.37 -0.56
N ASP A 118 13.80 -4.69 -0.58
CA ASP A 118 13.54 -5.51 -1.77
C ASP A 118 12.05 -5.52 -2.16
N LEU A 119 11.14 -5.56 -1.19
CA LEU A 119 9.70 -5.40 -1.43
C LEU A 119 9.39 -4.03 -2.03
N LEU A 120 10.03 -2.95 -1.55
CA LEU A 120 9.91 -1.63 -2.14
C LEU A 120 10.35 -1.65 -3.62
N ASN A 121 11.46 -2.32 -3.95
CA ASN A 121 11.93 -2.43 -5.33
C ASN A 121 10.94 -3.19 -6.22
N LEU A 122 10.35 -4.28 -5.75
CA LEU A 122 9.31 -5.01 -6.48
C LEU A 122 8.07 -4.16 -6.73
N LEU A 123 7.62 -3.39 -5.73
CA LEU A 123 6.48 -2.48 -5.87
C LEU A 123 6.78 -1.31 -6.82
N LEU A 124 8.02 -0.83 -6.86
CA LEU A 124 8.45 0.18 -7.83
C LEU A 124 8.45 -0.37 -9.26
N GLN A 125 8.90 -1.61 -9.47
CA GLN A 125 8.83 -2.26 -10.77
C GLN A 125 7.37 -2.41 -11.26
N ALA A 126 6.48 -2.87 -10.38
CA ALA A 126 5.04 -2.97 -10.68
C ALA A 126 4.39 -1.59 -10.95
N ALA A 127 4.92 -0.52 -10.38
CA ALA A 127 4.44 0.84 -10.60
C ALA A 127 4.86 1.44 -11.96
N ASP A 128 5.94 0.92 -12.55
CA ASP A 128 6.50 1.35 -13.83
C ASP A 128 5.93 0.56 -15.03
N GLN A 129 5.51 -0.70 -14.82
CA GLN A 129 4.76 -1.53 -15.79
C GLN A 129 3.37 -1.01 -16.10
#